data_AF-A0A0W0FFA7-F1
#
_entry.id   AF-A0A0W0FFA7-F1
#
_cell.length_a   1.000
_cell.length_b   1.000
_cell.length_c   1.000
_cell.angle_alpha   90.00
_cell.angle_beta   90.00
_cell.angle_gamma   90.00
#
_symmetry.space_group_name_H-M   'P 1'
#
loop_
_entity.id
_entity.type
_entity.pdbx_description
1 polymer ?
#
loop_
_entity_poly.entity_id
_entity_poly.type
_entity_poly.pdbx_seq_one_letter_code
_entity_poly.pdbx_strand_id
1 'polypeptide(L)'
;MALHSFSGIAKRLVDIAFPPTAAISANQASDSEIKGKGAEQKSRRWPSLLASTAYPLIPLFTLHFMTHRGIPSSPSSPLHSSELDFEFVKFHLQTYPKLSWFLYGSLLALTLIHGVEGVVVVWNRYYPGLRLRQLGKAKWARIAAVLTGIGGTVISGLWFISREVPMVFPDMLKRFDRVLRIVPFYRV
;
A
#
# COMPACT_ATOMS: atom_id res chain seq x y z
N MET A 1 10.55 -17.60 19.21
CA MET A 1 9.22 -18.06 19.63
C MET A 1 8.49 -17.00 20.49
N ALA A 2 8.25 -15.79 19.97
CA ALA A 2 7.57 -14.73 20.74
C ALA A 2 6.42 -14.02 19.97
N LEU A 3 6.23 -14.33 18.68
CA LEU A 3 5.24 -13.67 17.83
C LEU A 3 3.83 -14.29 17.91
N HIS A 4 3.69 -15.49 18.49
CA HIS A 4 2.37 -16.12 18.64
C HIS A 4 1.59 -15.63 19.88
N SER A 5 2.27 -15.07 20.89
CA SER A 5 1.61 -14.61 22.13
C SER A 5 0.94 -13.25 22.00
N PHE A 6 1.40 -12.38 21.07
CA PHE A 6 0.82 -11.05 20.87
C PHE A 6 -0.51 -11.07 20.09
N SER A 7 -0.72 -12.08 19.24
CA SER A 7 -1.95 -12.24 18.45
C SER A 7 -3.19 -12.44 19.34
N GLY A 8 -3.03 -13.18 20.45
CA GLY A 8 -4.13 -13.45 21.37
C GLY A 8 -4.59 -12.21 22.14
N ILE A 9 -3.65 -11.34 22.54
CA ILE A 9 -3.94 -10.12 23.30
C ILE A 9 -4.56 -9.06 22.40
N ALA A 10 -4.03 -8.87 21.18
CA ALA A 10 -4.60 -7.95 20.21
C ALA A 10 -6.05 -8.31 19.85
N LYS A 11 -6.35 -9.61 19.68
CA LYS A 11 -7.72 -10.07 19.41
C LYS A 11 -8.67 -9.81 20.57
N ARG A 12 -8.23 -10.05 21.82
CA ARG A 12 -9.03 -9.76 23.02
C ARG A 12 -9.30 -8.27 23.20
N LEU A 13 -8.33 -7.39 22.88
CA LEU A 13 -8.54 -5.94 22.95
C LEU A 13 -9.52 -5.44 21.88
N VAL A 14 -9.50 -6.02 20.69
CA VAL A 14 -10.47 -5.71 19.62
C VAL A 14 -11.88 -6.17 20.00
N ASP A 15 -12.01 -7.36 20.59
CA ASP A 15 -13.32 -7.89 20.99
C ASP A 15 -13.93 -7.12 22.19
N ILE A 16 -13.10 -6.51 23.05
CA ILE A 16 -13.56 -5.63 24.14
C ILE A 16 -13.97 -4.25 23.61
N ALA A 17 -13.23 -3.69 22.65
CA ALA A 17 -13.53 -2.37 22.10
C ALA A 17 -14.76 -2.38 21.17
N PHE A 18 -15.11 -3.52 20.59
CA PHE A 18 -16.23 -3.68 19.67
C PHE A 18 -17.01 -4.96 19.99
N PRO A 19 -17.87 -4.95 21.01
CA PRO A 19 -18.67 -6.12 21.35
C PRO A 19 -19.56 -6.49 20.15
N PRO A 20 -19.57 -7.78 19.71
CA PRO A 20 -20.50 -8.22 18.69
C PRO A 20 -21.93 -7.99 19.19
N THR A 21 -22.71 -7.24 18.42
CA THR A 21 -24.12 -6.96 18.69
C THR A 21 -24.87 -8.28 18.96
N ALA A 22 -25.61 -8.30 20.07
CA ALA A 22 -26.26 -9.45 20.70
C ALA A 22 -27.28 -10.24 19.83
N ALA A 23 -27.43 -9.91 18.54
CA ALA A 23 -28.30 -10.60 17.60
C ALA A 23 -27.77 -11.98 17.16
N ILE A 24 -26.54 -12.37 17.52
CA ILE A 24 -25.94 -13.67 17.14
C ILE A 24 -26.19 -14.76 18.19
N SER A 25 -26.58 -14.41 19.42
CA SER A 25 -26.59 -15.36 20.54
C SER A 25 -27.76 -16.35 20.56
N ALA A 26 -28.81 -16.15 19.74
CA ALA A 26 -29.99 -17.03 19.73
C ALA A 26 -29.87 -18.23 18.76
N ASN A 27 -29.00 -18.16 17.75
CA ASN A 27 -28.86 -19.21 16.73
C ASN A 27 -27.67 -20.16 16.95
N GLN A 28 -26.92 -20.01 18.05
CA GLN A 28 -25.68 -20.77 18.27
C GLN A 28 -25.84 -22.01 19.17
N ALA A 29 -26.99 -22.18 19.83
CA ALA A 29 -27.21 -23.29 20.75
C ALA A 29 -27.55 -24.61 20.02
N SER A 30 -28.24 -24.56 18.87
CA SER A 30 -28.70 -25.78 18.16
C SER A 30 -27.66 -26.40 17.21
N ASP A 31 -26.63 -25.65 16.80
CA ASP A 31 -25.65 -26.09 15.79
C ASP A 31 -24.36 -26.68 16.41
N SER A 32 -24.27 -26.70 17.74
CA SER A 32 -23.05 -27.10 18.46
C SER A 32 -22.83 -28.61 18.55
N GLU A 33 -23.82 -29.43 18.23
CA GLU A 33 -23.76 -30.89 18.45
C GLU A 33 -23.22 -31.70 17.24
N ILE A 34 -23.13 -31.12 16.03
CA ILE A 34 -22.76 -31.88 14.81
C ILE A 34 -21.34 -31.57 14.28
N LYS A 35 -20.69 -30.48 14.69
CA LYS A 35 -19.48 -30.01 13.98
C LYS A 35 -18.15 -30.21 14.72
N GLY A 36 -18.05 -31.29 15.49
CA GLY A 36 -16.79 -31.86 15.97
C GLY A 36 -16.03 -32.66 14.90
N LYS A 37 -15.83 -32.10 13.69
CA LYS A 37 -14.99 -32.71 12.66
C LYS A 37 -14.02 -31.67 12.10
N GLY A 38 -12.77 -31.80 12.54
CA GLY A 38 -11.54 -31.36 11.87
C GLY A 38 -11.61 -29.98 11.25
N ALA A 39 -11.17 -28.97 11.99
CA ALA A 39 -10.62 -27.76 11.38
C ALA A 39 -9.33 -28.16 10.63
N GLU A 40 -9.49 -28.74 9.45
CA GLU A 40 -8.42 -28.96 8.49
C GLU A 40 -7.90 -27.57 8.13
N GLN A 41 -6.84 -27.17 8.81
CA GLN A 41 -6.09 -25.95 8.56
C GLN A 41 -5.46 -26.14 7.18
N LYS A 42 -6.24 -25.84 6.13
CA LYS A 42 -5.78 -25.91 4.75
C LYS A 42 -4.57 -25.01 4.65
N SER A 43 -3.37 -25.61 4.66
CA SER A 43 -2.13 -24.88 4.56
C SER A 43 -2.18 -24.12 3.24
N ARG A 44 -2.31 -22.80 3.32
CA ARG A 44 -2.31 -21.98 2.12
C ARG A 44 -0.88 -22.04 1.59
N ARG A 45 -0.65 -22.90 0.59
CA ARG A 45 0.65 -23.04 -0.10
C ARG A 45 1.14 -21.73 -0.70
N TRP A 46 0.25 -20.75 -0.90
CA TRP A 46 0.56 -19.44 -1.44
C TRP A 46 0.03 -18.31 -0.55
N PRO A 47 0.82 -17.24 -0.33
CA PRO A 47 0.32 -16.05 0.34
C PRO A 47 -0.88 -15.49 -0.43
N SER A 48 -1.90 -15.03 0.29
CA SER A 48 -3.04 -14.33 -0.32
C SER A 48 -2.55 -13.09 -1.06
N LEU A 49 -3.23 -12.66 -2.12
CA LEU A 49 -2.86 -11.48 -2.91
C LEU A 49 -2.55 -10.25 -2.03
N LEU A 50 -3.35 -10.04 -0.97
CA LEU A 50 -3.15 -8.98 0.02
C LEU A 50 -1.79 -9.07 0.74
N ALA A 51 -1.37 -10.27 1.13
CA ALA A 51 -0.06 -10.50 1.75
C ALA A 51 1.06 -10.40 0.72
N SER A 52 0.87 -10.96 -0.48
CA SER A 52 1.86 -10.94 -1.56
C SER A 52 2.20 -9.53 -2.01
N THR A 53 1.22 -8.61 -2.05
CA THR A 53 1.49 -7.20 -2.39
C THR A 53 2.08 -6.41 -1.23
N ALA A 54 1.84 -6.78 0.03
CA ALA A 54 2.40 -6.10 1.18
C ALA A 54 3.94 -6.20 1.24
N TYR A 55 4.50 -7.39 0.94
CA TYR A 55 5.94 -7.63 0.99
C TYR A 55 6.77 -6.64 0.15
N PRO A 56 6.50 -6.46 -1.16
CA PRO A 56 7.21 -5.46 -1.96
C PRO A 56 6.75 -4.03 -1.66
N LEU A 57 5.53 -3.83 -1.17
CA LEU A 57 5.02 -2.48 -0.88
C LEU A 57 5.76 -1.82 0.29
N ILE A 58 6.16 -2.57 1.32
CA ILE A 58 6.89 -2.04 2.48
C ILE A 58 8.20 -1.33 2.07
N PRO A 59 9.15 -1.98 1.37
CA PRO A 59 10.39 -1.31 0.97
C PRO A 59 10.15 -0.18 -0.05
N LEU A 60 9.21 -0.35 -0.99
CA LEU A 60 8.87 0.71 -1.95
C LEU A 60 8.30 1.95 -1.27
N PHE A 61 7.38 1.76 -0.32
CA PHE A 61 6.79 2.84 0.46
C PHE A 61 7.84 3.50 1.34
N THR A 62 8.69 2.72 2.00
CA THR A 62 9.78 3.25 2.83
C THR A 62 10.72 4.11 2.00
N LEU A 63 11.12 3.63 0.82
CA LEU A 63 11.97 4.38 -0.10
C LEU A 63 11.29 5.69 -0.55
N HIS A 64 10.03 5.61 -0.98
CA HIS A 64 9.25 6.79 -1.37
C HIS A 64 9.13 7.81 -0.23
N PHE A 65 8.78 7.35 0.98
CA PHE A 65 8.65 8.19 2.16
C PHE A 65 9.99 8.82 2.56
N MET A 66 11.09 8.05 2.56
CA MET A 66 12.43 8.58 2.88
C MET A 66 12.86 9.65 1.88
N THR A 67 12.63 9.44 0.58
CA THR A 67 13.01 10.40 -0.47
C THR A 67 12.20 11.69 -0.42
N HIS A 68 10.89 11.61 -0.15
CA HIS A 68 9.98 12.76 -0.22
C HIS A 68 9.69 13.45 1.12
N ARG A 69 9.93 12.78 2.24
CA ARG A 69 9.57 13.29 3.58
C ARG A 69 10.66 13.05 4.61
N GLY A 70 11.19 11.83 4.72
CA GLY A 70 12.14 11.45 5.76
C GLY A 70 13.43 12.26 5.70
N ILE A 71 14.18 12.10 4.60
CA ILE A 71 15.46 12.78 4.39
C ILE A 71 15.27 14.31 4.37
N PRO A 72 14.30 14.88 3.63
CA PRO A 72 14.13 16.33 3.59
C PRO A 72 13.62 16.97 4.88
N SER A 73 13.08 16.19 5.82
CA SER A 73 12.72 16.71 7.14
C SER A 73 13.90 16.72 8.12
N SER A 74 15.05 16.16 7.75
CA SER A 74 16.23 16.12 8.61
C SER A 74 16.87 17.50 8.74
N PRO A 75 17.34 17.90 9.95
CA PRO A 75 18.09 19.15 10.14
C PRO A 75 19.37 19.22 9.31
N SER A 76 19.95 18.07 8.97
CA SER A 76 21.17 17.97 8.15
C SER A 76 20.87 17.94 6.65
N SER A 77 19.61 18.04 6.25
CA SER A 77 19.22 17.94 4.85
C SER A 77 19.63 19.18 4.08
N PRO A 78 20.14 19.04 2.84
CA PRO A 78 20.33 20.17 1.94
C PRO A 78 19.02 20.89 1.59
N LEU A 79 17.86 20.27 1.84
CA LEU A 79 16.51 20.74 1.49
C LEU A 79 15.54 20.54 2.64
N HIS A 80 14.64 21.50 2.83
CA HIS A 80 13.50 21.34 3.72
C HIS A 80 12.34 20.64 3.01
N SER A 81 11.56 19.85 3.74
CA SER A 81 10.33 19.22 3.23
C SER A 81 9.32 20.18 2.62
N SER A 82 9.33 21.45 3.02
CA SER A 82 8.48 22.51 2.43
C SER A 82 8.98 23.04 1.09
N GLU A 83 10.25 22.80 0.76
CA GLU A 83 10.86 23.18 -0.53
C GLU A 83 10.67 22.09 -1.60
N LEU A 84 10.06 20.95 -1.26
CA LEU A 84 9.70 19.92 -2.23
C LEU A 84 8.42 20.27 -2.97
N ASP A 85 8.58 20.55 -4.25
CA ASP A 85 7.51 20.80 -5.20
C ASP A 85 7.55 19.79 -6.36
N PHE A 86 6.75 20.06 -7.41
CA PHE A 86 6.74 19.22 -8.60
C PHE A 86 8.06 19.21 -9.35
N GLU A 87 8.92 20.22 -9.20
CA GLU A 87 10.20 20.29 -9.89
C GLU A 87 11.21 19.26 -9.36
N PHE A 88 11.16 18.94 -8.06
CA PHE A 88 11.92 17.80 -7.53
C PHE A 88 11.52 16.48 -8.21
N VAL A 89 10.21 16.27 -8.42
CA VAL A 89 9.69 15.07 -9.09
C VAL A 89 10.11 15.03 -10.55
N LYS A 90 10.05 16.16 -11.27
CA LYS A 90 10.54 16.29 -12.65
C LYS A 90 12.02 15.94 -12.74
N PHE A 91 12.84 16.57 -11.90
CA PHE A 91 14.28 16.33 -11.84
C PHE A 91 14.56 14.84 -11.62
N HIS A 92 13.93 14.23 -10.63
CA HIS A 92 14.10 12.81 -10.32
C HIS A 92 13.66 11.88 -11.46
N LEU A 93 12.57 12.19 -12.18
CA LEU A 93 12.14 11.44 -13.36
C LEU A 93 13.10 11.58 -14.54
N GLN A 94 13.77 12.73 -14.68
CA GLN A 94 14.67 13.00 -15.80
C GLN A 94 16.08 12.47 -15.56
N THR A 95 16.58 12.57 -14.34
CA THR A 95 17.91 12.06 -13.97
C THR A 95 17.93 10.54 -13.93
N TYR A 96 16.88 9.90 -13.39
CA TYR A 96 16.81 8.44 -13.23
C TYR A 96 15.56 7.84 -13.88
N PRO A 97 15.35 7.98 -15.21
CA PRO A 97 14.06 7.69 -15.84
C PRO A 97 13.59 6.26 -15.61
N LYS A 98 14.42 5.27 -15.91
CA LYS A 98 14.04 3.86 -15.77
C LYS A 98 13.70 3.50 -14.32
N LEU A 99 14.53 3.94 -13.38
CA LEU A 99 14.36 3.65 -11.96
C LEU A 99 13.14 4.37 -11.38
N SER A 100 12.97 5.66 -11.68
CA SER A 100 11.83 6.45 -11.23
C SER A 100 10.50 5.89 -11.75
N TRP A 101 10.44 5.54 -13.02
CA TRP A 101 9.26 4.87 -13.61
C TRP A 101 8.95 3.54 -12.91
N PHE A 102 9.98 2.72 -12.67
CA PHE A 102 9.80 1.46 -11.96
C PHE A 102 9.31 1.67 -10.52
N LEU A 103 9.90 2.60 -9.77
CA LEU A 103 9.56 2.86 -8.37
C LEU A 103 8.15 3.45 -8.22
N TYR A 104 7.83 4.50 -8.97
CA TYR A 104 6.49 5.10 -8.92
C TYR A 104 5.43 4.15 -9.45
N GLY A 105 5.68 3.49 -10.59
CA GLY A 105 4.74 2.56 -11.20
C GLY A 105 4.45 1.35 -10.31
N SER A 106 5.50 0.73 -9.74
CA SER A 106 5.33 -0.42 -8.86
C SER A 106 4.64 -0.04 -7.56
N LEU A 107 5.02 1.09 -6.95
CA LEU A 107 4.39 1.57 -5.73
C LEU A 107 2.90 1.83 -5.95
N LEU A 108 2.54 2.52 -7.02
CA LEU A 108 1.16 2.82 -7.38
C LEU A 108 0.36 1.53 -7.62
N ALA A 109 0.86 0.64 -8.48
CA ALA A 109 0.16 -0.59 -8.84
C ALA A 109 -0.06 -1.49 -7.61
N LEU A 110 0.98 -1.70 -6.80
CA LEU A 110 0.90 -2.53 -5.60
C LEU A 110 -0.03 -1.91 -4.55
N THR A 111 0.00 -0.59 -4.36
CA THR A 111 -0.90 0.12 -3.44
C THR A 111 -2.35 -0.04 -3.87
N LEU A 112 -2.65 0.14 -5.16
CA LEU A 112 -4.01 -0.02 -5.67
C LEU A 112 -4.51 -1.45 -5.54
N ILE A 113 -3.70 -2.44 -5.93
CA ILE A 113 -4.06 -3.86 -5.80
C ILE A 113 -4.26 -4.22 -4.32
N HIS A 114 -3.37 -3.79 -3.43
CA HIS A 114 -3.46 -4.04 -1.99
C HIS A 114 -4.71 -3.38 -1.39
N GLY A 115 -4.96 -2.11 -1.72
CA GLY A 115 -6.12 -1.36 -1.26
C GLY A 115 -7.44 -1.99 -1.70
N VAL A 116 -7.56 -2.38 -2.98
CA VAL A 116 -8.77 -3.02 -3.52
C VAL A 116 -9.09 -4.33 -2.80
N GLU A 117 -8.09 -5.19 -2.57
CA GLU A 117 -8.31 -6.42 -1.81
C GLU A 117 -8.62 -6.15 -0.33
N GLY A 118 -7.93 -5.17 0.28
CA GLY A 118 -8.14 -4.76 1.66
C GLY A 118 -9.57 -4.28 1.91
N VAL A 119 -10.08 -3.41 1.04
CA VAL A 119 -11.46 -2.90 1.10
C VAL A 119 -12.48 -4.04 1.06
N VAL A 120 -12.28 -5.04 0.20
CA VAL A 120 -13.20 -6.18 0.11
C VAL A 120 -13.18 -7.04 1.38
N VAL A 121 -12.01 -7.25 1.98
CA VAL A 121 -11.89 -7.99 3.23
C VAL A 121 -12.59 -7.24 4.37
N VAL A 122 -12.29 -5.95 4.51
CA VAL A 122 -12.91 -5.06 5.52
C VAL A 122 -14.42 -5.01 5.32
N TRP A 123 -14.89 -4.75 4.11
CA TRP A 123 -16.33 -4.65 3.82
C TRP A 123 -17.08 -5.93 4.16
N ASN A 124 -16.58 -7.08 3.70
CA ASN A 124 -17.25 -8.37 3.97
C ASN A 124 -17.22 -8.74 5.46
N ARG A 125 -16.28 -8.19 6.24
CA ARG A 125 -16.20 -8.38 7.69
C ARG A 125 -17.25 -7.55 8.43
N TYR A 126 -17.44 -6.29 8.06
CA TYR A 126 -18.31 -5.35 8.78
C TYR A 126 -19.75 -5.25 8.23
N TYR A 127 -19.97 -5.57 6.95
CA TYR A 127 -21.28 -5.48 6.28
C TYR A 127 -21.72 -6.82 5.66
N PRO A 128 -21.95 -7.87 6.48
CA PRO A 128 -22.22 -9.22 5.99
C PRO A 128 -23.56 -9.37 5.23
N GLY A 129 -24.49 -8.42 5.39
CA GLY A 129 -25.76 -8.36 4.64
C GLY A 129 -25.63 -7.80 3.22
N LEU A 130 -24.60 -6.99 2.96
CA LEU A 130 -24.25 -6.40 1.66
C LEU A 130 -23.00 -7.09 1.11
N ARG A 131 -23.03 -8.43 1.07
CA ARG A 131 -21.90 -9.23 0.59
C ARG A 131 -21.55 -8.80 -0.84
N LEU A 132 -20.44 -8.10 -0.99
CA LEU A 132 -19.71 -7.92 -2.26
C LEU A 132 -19.22 -9.25 -2.87
N ARG A 133 -19.66 -10.39 -2.32
CA ARG A 133 -19.32 -11.74 -2.74
C ARG A 133 -19.74 -12.01 -4.19
N GLN A 134 -20.78 -11.36 -4.71
CA GLN A 134 -21.11 -11.41 -6.14
C GLN A 134 -20.06 -10.68 -7.01
N LEU A 135 -19.45 -9.59 -6.52
CA LEU A 135 -18.30 -8.95 -7.18
C LEU A 135 -17.01 -9.81 -7.12
N GLY A 136 -16.97 -10.86 -6.30
CA GLY A 136 -15.83 -11.79 -6.22
C GLY A 136 -15.56 -12.55 -7.52
N LYS A 137 -16.59 -12.80 -8.35
CA LYS A 137 -16.45 -13.46 -9.66
C LYS A 137 -15.71 -12.58 -10.69
N ALA A 138 -15.62 -11.28 -10.45
CA ALA A 138 -15.00 -10.29 -11.32
C ALA A 138 -13.74 -9.68 -10.69
N LYS A 139 -13.03 -10.39 -9.80
CA LYS A 139 -11.85 -9.88 -9.08
C LYS A 139 -10.85 -9.17 -10.00
N TRP A 140 -10.45 -9.83 -11.08
CA TRP A 140 -9.49 -9.28 -12.03
C TRP A 140 -10.05 -8.09 -12.82
N ALA A 141 -11.33 -8.12 -13.19
CA ALA A 141 -11.98 -6.98 -13.84
C ALA A 141 -12.05 -5.75 -12.92
N ARG A 142 -12.31 -5.94 -11.62
CA ARG A 142 -12.27 -4.85 -10.63
C ARG A 142 -10.87 -4.28 -10.47
N ILE A 143 -9.86 -5.14 -10.31
CA ILE A 143 -8.47 -4.71 -10.22
C ILE A 143 -8.08 -3.94 -11.49
N ALA A 144 -8.41 -4.47 -12.67
CA ALA A 144 -8.17 -3.81 -13.94
C ALA A 144 -8.89 -2.45 -14.02
N ALA A 145 -10.16 -2.36 -13.63
CA ALA A 145 -10.90 -1.10 -13.64
C ALA A 145 -10.26 -0.03 -12.73
N VAL A 146 -9.78 -0.42 -11.54
CA VAL A 146 -9.09 0.52 -10.64
C VAL A 146 -7.72 0.92 -11.16
N LEU A 147 -6.95 -0.03 -11.72
CA LEU A 147 -5.66 0.25 -12.32
C LEU A 147 -5.79 1.15 -13.56
N THR A 148 -6.78 0.93 -14.42
CA THR A 148 -7.03 1.75 -15.60
C THR A 148 -7.59 3.13 -15.21
N GLY A 149 -8.53 3.19 -14.26
CA GLY A 149 -9.11 4.45 -13.80
C GLY A 149 -8.10 5.29 -13.00
N ILE A 150 -7.87 4.92 -11.74
CA ILE A 150 -7.01 5.69 -10.84
C ILE A 150 -5.55 5.60 -11.30
N GLY A 151 -5.07 4.40 -11.60
CA GLY A 151 -3.69 4.20 -12.02
C GLY A 151 -3.39 4.90 -13.35
N GLY A 152 -4.30 4.81 -14.32
CA GLY A 152 -4.17 5.49 -15.62
C GLY A 152 -4.09 7.00 -15.49
N THR A 153 -4.93 7.62 -14.66
CA THR A 153 -4.88 9.07 -14.42
C THR A 153 -3.54 9.50 -13.82
N VAL A 154 -3.03 8.80 -12.80
CA VAL A 154 -1.76 9.14 -12.15
C VAL A 154 -0.58 8.93 -13.10
N ILE A 155 -0.54 7.81 -13.83
CA ILE A 155 0.52 7.51 -14.80
C ILE A 155 0.50 8.52 -15.96
N SER A 156 -0.67 8.93 -16.42
CA SER A 156 -0.80 9.98 -17.43
C SER A 156 -0.20 11.30 -16.95
N GLY A 157 -0.53 11.75 -15.74
CA GLY A 157 0.07 12.95 -15.15
C GLY A 157 1.58 12.85 -15.02
N LEU A 158 2.08 11.70 -14.54
CA LEU A 158 3.52 11.45 -14.41
C LEU A 158 4.24 11.48 -15.77
N TRP A 159 3.58 10.98 -16.82
CA TRP A 159 4.11 10.99 -18.17
C TRP A 159 4.26 12.41 -18.72
N PHE A 160 3.28 13.28 -18.52
CA PHE A 160 3.38 14.68 -18.91
C PHE A 160 4.50 15.40 -18.15
N ILE A 161 4.52 15.28 -16.82
CA ILE A 161 5.54 15.87 -15.94
C ILE A 161 6.95 15.41 -16.34
N SER A 162 7.12 14.14 -16.74
CA SER A 162 8.44 13.61 -17.14
C SER A 162 9.04 14.30 -18.37
N ARG A 163 8.21 14.98 -19.18
CA ARG A 163 8.61 15.65 -20.43
C ARG A 163 8.70 17.17 -20.31
N GLU A 164 8.29 17.74 -19.18
CA GLU A 164 8.37 19.18 -18.97
C GLU A 164 9.81 19.63 -18.72
N VAL A 165 10.18 20.83 -19.19
CA VAL A 165 11.50 21.40 -18.90
C VAL A 165 11.54 21.86 -17.43
N PRO A 166 12.58 21.48 -16.65
CA PRO A 166 12.72 21.96 -15.28
C PRO A 166 12.85 23.48 -15.24
N MET A 167 12.00 24.14 -14.46
CA MET A 167 11.99 25.60 -14.30
C MET A 167 12.57 25.98 -12.95
N VAL A 168 13.82 25.57 -12.71
CA VAL A 168 14.48 25.70 -11.40
C VAL A 168 15.91 26.20 -11.55
N PHE A 169 16.32 27.06 -10.61
CA PHE A 169 17.68 27.57 -10.57
C PHE A 169 18.71 26.43 -10.42
N PRO A 170 19.88 26.53 -11.09
CA PRO A 170 20.90 25.49 -11.04
C PRO A 170 21.34 25.08 -9.63
N ASP A 171 21.37 26.00 -8.68
CA ASP A 171 21.76 25.70 -7.31
C ASP A 171 20.73 24.84 -6.57
N MET A 172 19.45 24.98 -6.90
CA MET A 172 18.40 24.14 -6.35
C MET A 172 18.46 22.72 -6.94
N LEU A 173 18.80 22.58 -8.22
CA LEU A 173 19.06 21.26 -8.84
C LEU A 173 20.21 20.51 -8.14
N LYS A 174 21.29 21.21 -7.76
CA LYS A 174 22.37 20.62 -6.96
C LYS A 174 21.90 20.14 -5.59
N ARG A 175 20.93 20.85 -4.97
CA ARG A 175 20.33 20.43 -3.70
C ARG A 175 19.45 19.20 -3.90
N PHE A 176 18.67 19.12 -4.98
CA PHE A 176 17.89 17.93 -5.35
C PHE A 176 18.79 16.69 -5.53
N ASP A 177 19.87 16.82 -6.32
CA ASP A 177 20.85 15.75 -6.54
C ASP A 177 21.46 15.26 -5.22
N ARG A 178 21.86 16.17 -4.33
CA ARG A 178 22.40 15.80 -3.01
C ARG A 178 21.42 14.98 -2.18
N VAL A 179 20.13 15.35 -2.17
CA VAL A 179 19.09 14.57 -1.45
C VAL A 179 18.94 13.18 -2.04
N LEU A 180 18.88 13.05 -3.37
CA LEU A 180 18.77 11.75 -4.02
C LEU A 180 19.98 10.85 -3.71
N ARG A 181 21.20 11.40 -3.77
CA ARG A 181 22.44 10.63 -3.50
C ARG A 181 22.58 10.12 -2.07
N ILE A 182 21.83 10.66 -1.10
CA ILE A 182 21.80 10.11 0.26
C ILE A 182 21.27 8.66 0.20
N VAL A 183 20.25 8.42 -0.62
CA VAL A 183 19.65 7.10 -0.82
C VAL A 183 20.58 6.26 -1.72
N PRO A 184 21.04 5.07 -1.26
CA PRO A 184 21.99 4.25 -2.01
C PRO A 184 21.54 3.87 -3.43
N PHE A 185 20.22 3.74 -3.66
CA PHE A 185 19.65 3.37 -4.96
C PHE A 185 19.92 4.39 -6.08
N TYR A 186 20.24 5.64 -5.75
CA TYR A 186 20.53 6.70 -6.74
C TYR A 186 22.02 6.99 -6.88
N ARG A 187 22.91 6.18 -6.30
CA ARG A 187 24.37 6.37 -6.40
C ARG A 187 25.01 5.76 -7.65
N VAL A 188 24.19 5.33 -8.61
CA VAL A 188 24.63 4.69 -9.87
C VAL A 188 25.13 5.72 -10.86
#